data_AF-A0A3D0C9S6-F1
#
_entry.id   AF-A0A3D0C9S6-F1
#
_cell.length_a   1.000
_cell.length_b   1.000
_cell.length_c   1.000
_cell.angle_alpha   90.00
_cell.angle_beta   90.00
_cell.angle_gamma   90.00
#
_symmetry.space_group_name_H-M   'P 1'
#
loop_
_entity.id
_entity.type
_entity.pdbx_description
1 polymer ?
#
loop_
_entity_poly.entity_id
_entity_poly.type
_entity_poly.pdbx_seq_one_letter_code
_entity_poly.pdbx_strand_id
1 'polypeptide(L)'
;MIDYREELDFRMALVIFLVRNFATNKNDKKILTIDKLRLLILICLTPKKLNNVSKKLNNKEISYLQNVFYDDSSSRLDVEDLKEISILMAYMCKLNYLQIEQEDSKYIVAGSSLNDFSDEVSQSAPQYLSKNVRLIKLISAKSESLITKALMEA
;
A
#
# COMPACT_ATOMS: atom_id res chain seq x y z
N MET A 1 18.27 8.09 14.78
CA MET A 1 17.41 8.61 13.72
C MET A 1 16.16 7.76 13.75
N ILE A 2 14.98 8.36 13.97
CA ILE A 2 13.72 7.62 14.11
C ILE A 2 13.27 7.19 12.71
N ASP A 3 13.00 5.90 12.55
CA ASP A 3 12.39 5.39 11.33
C ASP A 3 10.87 5.59 11.41
N TYR A 4 10.37 6.66 10.79
CA TYR A 4 8.95 6.99 10.78
C TYR A 4 8.08 5.88 10.13
N ARG A 5 8.66 4.90 9.44
CA ARG A 5 7.92 3.74 8.91
C ARG A 5 7.38 2.83 10.01
N GLU A 6 7.98 2.86 11.19
CA GLU A 6 7.54 2.07 12.34
C GLU A 6 6.41 2.75 13.12
N GLU A 7 6.16 4.04 12.87
CA GLU A 7 5.09 4.77 13.54
C GLU A 7 3.71 4.31 13.05
N LEU A 8 2.82 4.03 14.01
CA LEU A 8 1.47 3.54 13.74
C LEU A 8 0.70 4.50 12.83
N ASP A 9 0.78 5.81 13.11
CA ASP A 9 0.07 6.84 12.35
C ASP A 9 0.52 6.89 10.88
N PHE A 10 1.82 6.72 10.63
CA PHE A 10 2.37 6.62 9.28
C PHE A 10 1.82 5.39 8.54
N ARG A 11 1.85 4.22 9.20
CA ARG A 11 1.36 2.97 8.60
C ARG A 11 -0.15 3.06 8.32
N MET A 12 -0.93 3.64 9.23
CA MET A 12 -2.36 3.88 9.03
C MET A 12 -2.62 4.87 7.87
N ALA A 13 -1.82 5.92 7.76
CA ALA A 13 -1.89 6.89 6.67
C ALA A 13 -1.65 6.26 5.30
N LEU A 14 -0.64 5.40 5.21
CA LEU A 14 -0.37 4.62 4.01
C LEU A 14 -1.57 3.74 3.61
N VAL A 15 -2.16 3.03 4.56
CA VAL A 15 -3.31 2.15 4.28
C VAL A 15 -4.51 2.95 3.79
N ILE A 16 -4.85 4.05 4.47
CA ILE A 16 -5.94 4.96 4.06
C ILE A 16 -5.69 5.50 2.66
N PHE A 17 -4.46 5.95 2.37
CA PHE A 17 -4.07 6.42 1.04
C PHE A 17 -4.28 5.35 -0.03
N LEU A 18 -3.85 4.11 0.22
CA LEU A 18 -3.97 3.02 -0.73
C LEU A 18 -5.44 2.66 -1.01
N VAL A 19 -6.26 2.56 0.04
CA VAL A 19 -7.68 2.23 -0.10
C VAL A 19 -8.42 3.35 -0.83
N ARG A 20 -8.22 4.62 -0.45
CA ARG A 20 -8.85 5.77 -1.12
C ARG A 20 -8.53 5.85 -2.61
N ASN A 21 -7.30 5.56 -3.00
CA ASN A 21 -6.86 5.74 -4.39
C ASN A 21 -7.05 4.49 -5.27
N PHE A 22 -7.12 3.30 -4.67
CA PHE A 22 -7.00 2.04 -5.40
C PHE A 22 -8.06 0.98 -5.04
N ALA A 23 -9.07 1.31 -4.21
CA ALA A 23 -10.18 0.38 -3.92
C ALA A 23 -10.97 0.00 -5.18
N THR A 24 -11.26 0.99 -6.03
CA THR A 24 -12.02 0.83 -7.27
C THR A 24 -11.17 1.12 -8.51
N ASN A 25 -11.56 0.52 -9.65
CA ASN A 25 -10.98 0.82 -10.94
C ASN A 25 -11.71 1.98 -11.64
N LYS A 26 -11.36 2.28 -12.90
CA LYS A 26 -12.01 3.36 -13.69
C LYS A 26 -13.50 3.12 -13.98
N ASN A 27 -14.01 1.90 -13.78
CA ASN A 27 -15.39 1.51 -14.02
C ASN A 27 -16.12 1.26 -12.67
N ASP A 28 -15.61 1.81 -11.58
CA ASP A 28 -16.12 1.64 -10.21
C ASP A 28 -16.19 0.19 -9.69
N LYS A 29 -15.56 -0.75 -10.40
CA LYS A 29 -15.44 -2.13 -9.94
C LYS A 29 -14.43 -2.19 -8.80
N LYS A 30 -14.79 -2.83 -7.70
CA LYS A 30 -13.88 -3.07 -6.58
C LYS A 30 -12.81 -4.08 -7.01
N ILE A 31 -11.55 -3.71 -6.86
CA ILE A 31 -10.40 -4.50 -7.33
C ILE A 31 -9.35 -4.76 -6.24
N LEU A 32 -9.53 -4.16 -5.07
CA LEU A 32 -8.62 -4.23 -3.96
C LEU A 32 -9.08 -5.32 -2.99
N THR A 33 -8.48 -6.50 -3.12
CA THR A 33 -8.62 -7.58 -2.15
C THR A 33 -7.75 -7.29 -0.92
N ILE A 34 -8.00 -8.02 0.17
CA ILE A 34 -7.12 -8.00 1.35
C ILE A 34 -5.68 -8.32 0.95
N ASP A 35 -5.46 -9.38 0.18
CA ASP A 35 -4.11 -9.82 -0.18
C ASP A 35 -3.40 -8.79 -1.07
N LYS A 36 -4.12 -8.20 -2.02
CA LYS A 36 -3.57 -7.12 -2.83
C LYS A 36 -3.22 -5.89 -1.99
N LEU A 37 -4.07 -5.52 -1.03
CA LEU A 37 -3.76 -4.41 -0.13
C LEU A 37 -2.50 -4.71 0.68
N ARG A 38 -2.32 -5.92 1.22
CA ARG A 38 -1.11 -6.33 1.95
C ARG A 38 0.14 -6.18 1.10
N LEU A 39 0.10 -6.66 -0.15
CA LEU A 39 1.21 -6.51 -1.08
C LEU A 39 1.52 -5.04 -1.38
N LEU A 40 0.49 -4.21 -1.61
CA LEU A 40 0.68 -2.79 -1.89
C LEU A 40 1.25 -2.03 -0.69
N ILE A 41 0.82 -2.34 0.54
CA ILE A 41 1.39 -1.77 1.76
C ILE A 41 2.88 -2.11 1.82
N LEU A 42 3.24 -3.37 1.64
CA LEU A 42 4.64 -3.80 1.66
C LEU A 42 5.52 -3.08 0.63
N ILE A 43 4.99 -2.92 -0.58
CA ILE A 43 5.68 -2.22 -1.68
C ILE A 43 5.85 -0.74 -1.35
N CYS A 44 4.80 -0.12 -0.80
CA CYS A 44 4.74 1.32 -0.54
C CYS A 44 5.27 1.70 0.84
N LEU A 45 5.69 0.75 1.68
CA LEU A 45 6.40 1.03 2.93
C LEU A 45 7.82 1.54 2.66
N THR A 46 8.45 1.10 1.55
CA THR A 46 9.80 1.54 1.20
C THR A 46 9.89 2.01 -0.26
N PRO A 47 10.43 3.22 -0.53
CA PRO A 47 10.60 3.70 -1.90
C PRO A 47 11.44 2.75 -2.78
N LYS A 48 12.41 2.04 -2.18
CA LYS A 48 13.24 1.06 -2.89
C LYS A 48 12.42 -0.14 -3.38
N LYS A 49 11.56 -0.74 -2.54
CA LYS A 49 10.66 -1.84 -2.95
C LYS A 49 9.71 -1.35 -4.06
N LEU A 50 9.14 -0.16 -3.91
CA LEU A 50 8.31 0.46 -4.95
C LEU A 50 9.05 0.64 -6.27
N ASN A 51 10.30 1.13 -6.24
CA ASN A 51 11.14 1.29 -7.43
C ASN A 51 11.42 -0.05 -8.12
N ASN A 52 11.87 -1.06 -7.36
CA ASN A 52 12.22 -2.37 -7.91
C ASN A 52 11.01 -3.05 -8.56
N VAL A 53 9.87 -3.07 -7.86
CA VAL A 53 8.63 -3.65 -8.39
C VAL A 53 8.13 -2.87 -9.61
N SER A 54 8.24 -1.54 -9.60
CA SER A 54 7.85 -0.71 -10.74
C SER A 54 8.71 -0.97 -11.97
N LYS A 55 10.04 -1.04 -11.81
CA LYS A 55 10.96 -1.36 -12.90
C LYS A 55 10.60 -2.69 -13.54
N LYS A 56 10.31 -3.71 -12.73
CA LYS A 56 9.98 -5.05 -13.23
C LYS A 56 8.63 -5.15 -13.91
N LEU A 57 7.60 -4.53 -13.34
CA LEU A 57 6.24 -4.68 -13.86
C LEU A 57 5.93 -3.73 -15.02
N ASN A 58 6.60 -2.57 -15.07
CA ASN A 58 6.23 -1.47 -15.95
C ASN A 58 7.42 -0.83 -16.69
N ASN A 59 8.68 -1.26 -16.46
CA ASN A 59 9.89 -0.61 -16.99
C ASN A 59 9.95 0.89 -16.67
N LYS A 60 9.45 1.29 -15.49
CA LYS A 60 9.42 2.68 -15.04
C LYS A 60 10.09 2.83 -13.69
N GLU A 61 10.88 3.86 -13.54
CA GLU A 61 11.48 4.24 -12.26
C GLU A 61 10.56 5.17 -11.47
N ILE A 62 10.65 5.13 -10.14
CA ILE A 62 9.96 6.12 -9.32
C ILE A 62 10.65 7.48 -9.45
N SER A 63 9.83 8.52 -9.53
CA SER A 63 10.31 9.90 -9.50
C SER A 63 10.41 10.38 -8.05
N TYR A 64 11.26 11.39 -7.79
CA TYR A 64 11.42 11.99 -6.45
C TYR A 64 11.84 11.02 -5.35
N LEU A 65 12.75 10.11 -5.69
CA LEU A 65 13.48 9.30 -4.72
C LEU A 65 14.39 10.27 -3.94
N GLN A 66 13.88 10.85 -2.85
CA GLN A 66 14.77 11.55 -1.92
C GLN A 66 15.68 10.46 -1.34
N ASN A 67 17.00 10.60 -1.55
CA ASN A 67 18.07 9.75 -0.97
C ASN A 67 18.14 9.81 0.56
N VAL A 68 17.03 10.16 1.20
CA VAL A 68 16.92 10.52 2.60
C VAL A 68 16.65 9.23 3.38
N PHE A 69 17.74 8.66 3.89
CA PHE A 69 17.79 7.79 5.08
C PHE A 69 17.06 6.44 5.03
N TYR A 70 16.89 5.83 3.86
CA TYR A 70 16.38 4.45 3.82
C TYR A 70 17.54 3.48 4.02
N ASP A 71 17.59 2.86 5.20
CA ASP A 71 18.55 1.81 5.49
C ASP A 71 18.40 0.66 4.47
N ASP A 72 19.52 0.27 3.87
CA ASP A 72 19.61 -0.70 2.77
C ASP A 72 19.32 -2.15 3.21
N SER A 73 19.09 -2.35 4.51
CA SER A 73 18.92 -3.64 5.18
C SER A 73 17.61 -4.38 4.86
N SER A 74 16.57 -3.69 4.36
CA SER A 74 15.25 -4.30 4.07
C SER A 74 15.21 -5.06 2.74
N SER A 75 16.06 -6.08 2.59
CA SER A 75 16.22 -6.88 1.35
C SER A 75 15.39 -8.17 1.30
N ARG A 76 14.49 -8.42 2.27
CA ARG A 76 13.60 -9.57 2.21
C ARG A 76 12.15 -9.20 2.52
N LEU A 77 11.27 -9.99 1.92
CA LEU A 77 9.85 -10.07 2.21
C LEU A 77 9.75 -10.84 3.53
N ASP A 78 9.91 -10.16 4.66
CA ASP A 78 9.84 -10.86 5.93
C ASP A 78 8.38 -11.27 6.17
N VAL A 79 8.17 -12.55 6.46
CA VAL A 79 6.85 -13.09 6.81
C VAL A 79 6.27 -12.34 8.02
N GLU A 80 7.16 -11.78 8.85
CA GLU A 80 6.85 -10.88 9.96
C GLU A 80 6.16 -9.60 9.47
N ASP A 81 6.64 -8.96 8.39
CA ASP A 81 6.00 -7.78 7.79
C ASP A 81 4.55 -8.07 7.41
N LEU A 82 4.29 -9.23 6.79
CA LEU A 82 2.94 -9.60 6.36
C LEU A 82 1.98 -9.87 7.54
N LYS A 83 2.50 -10.39 8.65
CA LYS A 83 1.72 -10.61 9.87
C LYS A 83 1.40 -9.28 10.56
N GLU A 84 2.37 -8.38 10.66
CA GLU A 84 2.16 -7.03 11.20
C GLU A 84 1.14 -6.25 10.39
N ILE A 85 1.22 -6.30 9.06
CA ILE A 85 0.23 -5.67 8.18
C ILE A 85 -1.18 -6.23 8.43
N SER A 86 -1.32 -7.54 8.64
CA SER A 86 -2.61 -8.13 8.99
C SER A 86 -3.17 -7.62 10.32
N ILE A 87 -2.32 -7.48 11.33
CA ILE A 87 -2.71 -6.93 12.64
C ILE A 87 -3.14 -5.46 12.50
N LEU A 88 -2.37 -4.67 11.74
CA LEU A 88 -2.71 -3.28 11.43
C LEU A 88 -4.08 -3.17 10.75
N MET A 89 -4.34 -3.98 9.73
CA MET A 89 -5.63 -3.99 9.04
C MET A 89 -6.78 -4.36 9.98
N ALA A 90 -6.60 -5.36 10.84
CA ALA A 90 -7.60 -5.74 11.84
C ALA A 90 -7.88 -4.61 12.84
N TYR A 91 -6.82 -3.93 13.30
CA TYR A 91 -6.94 -2.75 14.16
C TYR A 91 -7.72 -1.62 13.46
N MET A 92 -7.41 -1.33 12.20
CA MET A 92 -8.13 -0.31 11.43
C MET A 92 -9.59 -0.68 11.15
N CYS A 93 -9.91 -1.97 11.00
CA CYS A 93 -11.31 -2.42 10.93
C CYS A 93 -12.04 -2.18 12.26
N LYS A 94 -11.38 -2.48 13.40
CA LYS A 94 -11.93 -2.21 14.73
C LYS A 94 -12.22 -0.72 14.96
N LEU A 95 -11.39 0.16 14.41
CA LEU A 95 -11.60 1.61 14.45
C LEU A 95 -12.58 2.14 13.38
N ASN A 96 -13.21 1.24 12.60
CA ASN A 96 -14.08 1.57 11.47
C ASN A 96 -13.41 2.38 10.35
N TYR A 97 -12.08 2.38 10.24
CA TYR A 97 -11.40 3.04 9.12
C TYR A 97 -11.39 2.21 7.83
N LEU A 98 -11.42 0.88 7.98
CA LEU A 98 -11.52 -0.07 6.88
C LEU A 98 -12.80 -0.89 7.01
N GLN A 99 -13.44 -1.15 5.88
CA GLN A 99 -14.53 -2.11 5.77
C GLN A 99 -14.08 -3.27 4.89
N ILE A 100 -14.42 -4.49 5.31
CA ILE A 100 -14.16 -5.71 4.56
C ILE A 100 -15.50 -6.27 4.13
N GLU A 101 -15.67 -6.43 2.82
CA GLU A 101 -16.88 -6.97 2.21
C GLU A 101 -16.55 -8.29 1.51
N GLN A 102 -17.51 -9.20 1.44
CA GLN A 102 -17.37 -10.46 0.73
C GLN A 102 -18.09 -10.39 -0.63
N GLU A 103 -17.34 -10.53 -1.72
CA GLU A 103 -17.86 -10.56 -3.09
C GLU A 103 -17.24 -11.75 -3.84
N ASP A 104 -18.06 -12.59 -4.49
CA ASP A 104 -17.62 -13.73 -5.33
C ASP A 104 -16.50 -14.58 -4.70
N SER A 105 -16.64 -14.92 -3.41
CA SER A 105 -15.65 -15.67 -2.61
C SER A 105 -14.33 -14.95 -2.34
N LYS A 106 -14.25 -13.64 -2.55
CA LYS A 106 -13.10 -12.79 -2.24
C LYS A 106 -13.46 -11.78 -1.15
N TYR A 107 -12.48 -11.47 -0.31
CA TYR A 107 -12.59 -10.37 0.66
C TYR A 107 -12.03 -9.10 0.03
N ILE A 108 -12.92 -8.15 -0.19
CA ILE A 108 -12.66 -6.86 -0.81
C ILE A 108 -12.56 -5.80 0.28
N VAL A 109 -11.64 -4.86 0.11
CA VAL A 109 -11.45 -3.74 1.02
C VAL A 109 -12.15 -2.51 0.45
N ALA A 110 -13.07 -1.96 1.25
CA ALA A 110 -13.71 -0.67 1.00
C ALA A 110 -13.22 0.35 2.04
N GLY A 111 -13.12 1.61 1.61
CA GLY A 111 -12.91 2.71 2.54
C GLY A 111 -14.19 3.01 3.29
N SER A 112 -14.10 3.24 4.61
CA SER A 112 -15.26 3.75 5.35
C SER A 112 -15.62 5.17 4.89
N SER A 113 -16.89 5.53 4.98
CA SER A 113 -17.41 6.87 4.67
C SER A 113 -17.07 7.92 5.74
N LEU A 114 -16.07 7.69 6.59
CA LEU A 114 -15.63 8.64 7.62
C LEU A 114 -14.78 9.74 6.97
N ASN A 115 -15.46 10.72 6.38
CA ASN A 115 -14.87 11.82 5.62
C ASN A 115 -13.91 12.70 6.45
N ASP A 116 -14.03 12.73 7.78
CA ASP A 116 -13.28 13.69 8.61
C ASP A 116 -11.86 13.22 8.98
N PHE A 117 -11.69 11.97 9.45
CA PHE A 117 -10.36 11.46 9.84
C PHE A 117 -9.47 11.14 8.63
N SER A 118 -10.12 10.81 7.51
CA SER A 118 -9.42 10.33 6.34
C SER A 118 -8.79 11.47 5.52
N ASP A 119 -9.25 12.73 5.68
CA ASP A 119 -8.64 13.91 5.08
C ASP A 119 -7.35 14.34 5.77
N GLU A 120 -7.33 14.47 7.10
CA GLU A 120 -6.10 14.78 7.87
C GLU A 120 -5.00 13.73 7.65
N VAL A 121 -5.39 12.46 7.67
CA VAL A 121 -4.46 11.34 7.50
C VAL A 121 -4.02 11.14 6.04
N SER A 122 -4.82 11.57 5.07
CA SER A 122 -4.37 11.58 3.66
C SER A 122 -3.37 12.69 3.36
N GLN A 123 -3.43 13.81 4.10
CA GLN A 123 -2.45 14.89 3.99
C GLN A 123 -1.10 14.52 4.61
N SER A 124 -1.09 13.61 5.58
CA SER A 124 0.13 13.03 6.16
C SER A 124 0.71 11.87 5.36
N ALA A 125 0.04 11.43 4.28
CA ALA A 125 0.60 10.42 3.38
C ALA A 125 1.93 10.94 2.79
N PRO A 126 3.00 10.11 2.76
CA PRO A 126 4.31 10.52 2.29
C PRO A 126 4.24 11.20 0.92
N GLN A 127 4.81 12.41 0.81
CA GLN A 127 4.78 13.19 -0.43
C GLN A 127 5.28 12.42 -1.66
N TYR A 128 6.19 11.45 -1.47
CA TYR A 128 6.68 10.62 -2.56
C TYR A 128 5.59 9.68 -3.12
N LEU A 129 4.65 9.19 -2.30
CA LEU A 129 3.54 8.35 -2.77
C LEU A 129 2.60 9.18 -3.63
N SER A 130 2.22 10.37 -3.17
CA SER A 130 1.37 11.31 -3.91
C SER A 130 1.97 11.67 -5.28
N LYS A 131 3.30 11.87 -5.35
CA LYS A 131 3.99 12.13 -6.62
C LYS A 131 4.07 10.93 -7.56
N ASN A 132 3.93 9.70 -7.04
CA ASN A 132 4.01 8.45 -7.80
C ASN A 132 2.66 7.70 -7.89
N VAL A 133 1.53 8.35 -7.59
CA VAL A 133 0.17 7.74 -7.64
C VAL A 133 -0.09 7.01 -8.96
N ARG A 134 0.28 7.62 -10.09
CA ARG A 134 0.06 7.01 -11.43
C ARG A 134 0.78 5.67 -11.57
N LEU A 135 1.97 5.55 -11.00
CA LEU A 135 2.81 4.36 -11.05
C LEU A 135 2.27 3.29 -10.11
N ILE A 136 1.85 3.67 -8.90
CA ILE A 136 1.17 2.76 -7.96
C ILE A 136 -0.15 2.25 -8.55
N LYS A 137 -0.88 3.10 -9.29
CA LYS A 137 -2.09 2.70 -10.03
C LYS A 137 -1.81 1.64 -11.10
N LEU A 138 -0.66 1.71 -11.77
CA LEU A 138 -0.24 0.69 -12.73
C LEU A 138 0.10 -0.64 -12.05
N ILE A 139 0.70 -0.60 -10.86
CA ILE A 139 1.01 -1.80 -10.05
C ILE A 139 -0.29 -2.44 -9.54
N SER A 140 -1.20 -1.67 -8.91
CA SER A 140 -2.46 -2.18 -8.35
C SER A 140 -3.41 -2.81 -9.39
N ALA A 141 -3.30 -2.39 -10.65
CA ALA A 141 -4.02 -2.98 -11.77
C ALA A 141 -3.52 -4.38 -12.17
N LYS A 142 -2.33 -4.81 -11.72
CA LYS A 142 -1.81 -6.16 -11.97
C LYS A 142 -2.47 -7.19 -11.05
N SER A 143 -2.36 -8.47 -11.42
CA SER A 143 -2.79 -9.58 -10.55
C SER A 143 -1.86 -9.71 -9.35
N GLU A 144 -2.38 -10.22 -8.23
CA GLU A 144 -1.58 -10.53 -7.03
C GLU A 144 -0.40 -11.43 -7.38
N SER A 145 -0.60 -12.46 -8.22
CA SER A 145 0.46 -13.36 -8.67
C SER A 145 1.64 -12.65 -9.34
N LEU A 146 1.38 -11.66 -10.20
CA LEU A 146 2.41 -10.88 -10.87
C LEU A 146 3.13 -9.96 -9.89
N ILE A 147 2.39 -9.35 -8.96
CA ILE A 147 2.94 -8.47 -7.93
C ILE A 147 3.86 -9.26 -6.99
N THR A 148 3.41 -10.42 -6.51
CA THR A 148 4.19 -11.32 -5.66
C THR A 148 5.46 -11.79 -6.36
N LYS A 149 5.37 -12.20 -7.64
CA LYS A 149 6.55 -12.60 -8.42
C LYS A 149 7.57 -11.46 -8.52
N ALA A 150 7.11 -10.25 -8.84
CA ALA A 150 7.99 -9.09 -8.95
C ALA A 150 8.69 -8.77 -7.61
N LEU A 151 7.99 -8.95 -6.48
CA LEU A 151 8.53 -8.76 -5.13
C LEU A 151 9.58 -9.82 -4.75
N MET A 152 9.36 -11.10 -5.07
CA MET A 152 10.30 -12.18 -4.69
C MET A 152 11.64 -12.09 -5.41
N GLU A 153 11.64 -11.55 -6.62
CA GLU A 153 12.84 -11.42 -7.42
C GLU A 153 13.58 -10.08 -7.14
N ALA A 154 12.95 -9.13 -6.42
CA ALA A 154 13.35 -7.71 -6.28
C ALA A 154 14.29 -7.47 -5.09
#